data_AF-A0A401QCI0-F1
#
_entry.id   AF-A0A401QCI0-F1
#
_cell.length_a   1.000
_cell.length_b   1.000
_cell.length_c   1.000
_cell.angle_alpha   90.00
_cell.angle_beta   90.00
_cell.angle_gamma   90.00
#
_symmetry.space_group_name_H-M   'P 1'
#
loop_
_entity.id
_entity.type
_entity.pdbx_description
1 polymer ?
#
loop_
_entity_poly.entity_id
_entity_poly.type
_entity_poly.pdbx_seq_one_letter_code
_entity_poly.pdbx_strand_id
1 'polypeptide(L)'
;RETAGDASESALLKCIELSCGSVREIREKSPKVTEIPFNSTNKYQLSIHLAGSGEERSHLLVMKGAPERILDRCSSILLQGKETPLDSEMKEAFQNAYLELGGLGERVL
;
A
#
# COMPACT_ATOMS: atom_id res chain seq x y z
N ARG A 1 -11.65 -2.88 -18.27
CA ARG A 1 -10.88 -4.11 -18.55
C ARG A 1 -11.28 -5.16 -17.52
N GLU A 2 -11.43 -6.43 -17.91
CA GLU A 2 -11.67 -7.51 -16.94
C GLU A 2 -10.48 -7.60 -15.98
N THR A 3 -10.78 -7.62 -14.68
CA THR A 3 -9.78 -7.72 -13.62
C THR A 3 -9.90 -9.10 -12.99
N ALA A 4 -8.86 -9.91 -13.14
CA ALA A 4 -8.74 -11.18 -12.43
C ALA A 4 -8.04 -10.92 -11.10
N GLY A 5 -8.77 -11.03 -9.99
CA GLY A 5 -8.27 -10.75 -8.64
C GLY A 5 -9.40 -10.53 -7.65
N ASP A 6 -9.07 -10.27 -6.39
CA ASP A 6 -10.08 -9.91 -5.40
C ASP A 6 -10.73 -8.54 -5.72
N ALA A 7 -11.89 -8.27 -5.11
CA ALA A 7 -12.65 -7.04 -5.39
C ALA A 7 -11.87 -5.76 -5.02
N SER A 8 -11.07 -5.80 -3.96
CA SER A 8 -10.27 -4.66 -3.49
C SER A 8 -9.08 -4.40 -4.43
N GLU A 9 -8.39 -5.45 -4.87
CA GLU A 9 -7.32 -5.37 -5.87
C GLU A 9 -7.82 -4.85 -7.21
N SER A 10 -8.99 -5.33 -7.63
CA SER A 10 -9.65 -4.85 -8.84
C SER A 10 -10.01 -3.37 -8.75
N ALA A 11 -10.47 -2.89 -7.59
CA ALA A 11 -10.79 -1.49 -7.36
C ALA A 11 -9.53 -0.61 -7.40
N LEU A 12 -8.46 -1.00 -6.70
CA LEU A 12 -7.18 -0.27 -6.70
C LEU A 12 -6.57 -0.23 -8.10
N LEU A 13 -6.59 -1.36 -8.83
CA LEU A 13 -6.05 -1.42 -10.19
C LEU A 13 -6.75 -0.42 -11.12
N LYS A 14 -8.09 -0.40 -11.09
CA LYS A 14 -8.89 0.53 -11.91
C LYS A 14 -8.67 1.98 -11.50
N CYS A 15 -8.59 2.26 -10.20
CA CYS A 15 -8.34 3.60 -9.68
C CYS A 15 -7.00 4.15 -10.21
N ILE A 16 -5.91 3.39 -10.06
CA ILE A 16 -4.58 3.79 -10.54
C ILE A 16 -4.54 3.88 -12.07
N GLU A 17 -5.21 2.99 -12.78
CA GLU A 17 -5.25 3.03 -14.25
C GLU A 17 -5.94 4.31 -14.77
N LEU A 18 -6.93 4.83 -14.04
CA LEU A 18 -7.62 6.08 -14.35
C LEU A 18 -6.82 7.32 -13.94
N SER A 19 -6.14 7.30 -12.79
CA SER A 19 -5.49 8.49 -12.22
C SER A 19 -4.02 8.66 -12.58
N CYS A 20 -3.29 7.55 -12.76
CA CYS A 20 -1.82 7.55 -12.91
C CYS A 20 -1.33 6.92 -14.22
N GLY A 21 -2.24 6.44 -15.07
CA GLY A 21 -1.92 5.85 -16.37
C GLY A 21 -1.66 4.33 -16.30
N SER A 22 -0.88 3.82 -17.24
CA SER A 22 -0.73 2.37 -17.47
C SER A 22 -0.05 1.65 -16.30
N VAL A 23 -0.83 0.92 -15.50
CA VAL A 23 -0.30 0.09 -14.40
C VAL A 23 0.70 -0.95 -14.89
N ARG A 24 0.52 -1.44 -16.13
CA ARG A 24 1.45 -2.40 -16.74
C ARG A 24 2.84 -1.79 -16.89
N GLU A 25 2.95 -0.57 -17.41
CA GLU A 25 4.24 0.12 -17.57
C GLU A 25 4.90 0.41 -16.22
N ILE A 26 4.11 0.79 -15.21
CA ILE A 26 4.61 1.00 -13.84
C ILE A 26 5.21 -0.29 -13.28
N ARG A 27 4.54 -1.43 -13.47
CA ARG A 27 5.02 -2.75 -13.03
C ARG A 27 6.24 -3.23 -13.82
N GLU A 28 6.33 -2.92 -15.11
CA GLU A 28 7.50 -3.25 -15.93
C GLU A 28 8.73 -2.42 -15.53
N LYS A 29 8.55 -1.16 -15.12
CA LYS A 29 9.62 -0.30 -14.59
C LYS A 29 10.14 -0.77 -13.23
N SER A 30 9.28 -1.38 -12.41
CA SER A 30 9.62 -1.87 -11.06
C SER A 30 9.34 -3.38 -10.92
N PRO A 31 10.19 -4.25 -11.49
CA PRO A 31 9.93 -5.69 -11.54
C PRO A 31 9.88 -6.29 -10.13
N LYS A 32 8.91 -7.17 -9.91
CA LYS A 32 8.68 -7.88 -8.64
C LYS A 32 9.72 -8.99 -8.47
N VAL A 33 10.50 -8.93 -7.40
CA VAL A 33 11.52 -9.91 -7.04
C VAL A 33 10.90 -11.09 -6.30
N THR A 34 10.08 -10.79 -5.29
CA THR A 34 9.37 -11.79 -4.48
C THR A 34 8.11 -11.19 -3.87
N GLU A 35 7.20 -12.05 -3.43
CA GLU A 35 5.99 -11.65 -2.73
C GLU A 35 5.60 -12.64 -1.64
N ILE A 36 4.92 -12.13 -0.62
CA ILE A 36 4.14 -12.92 0.32
C ILE A 36 2.67 -12.60 0.05
N PRO A 37 1.88 -13.56 -0.46
CA PRO A 37 0.46 -13.34 -0.73
C PRO A 37 -0.30 -13.10 0.57
N PHE A 38 -1.48 -12.50 0.46
CA PHE A 38 -2.33 -12.27 1.61
C PHE A 38 -2.65 -13.57 2.36
N ASN A 39 -2.49 -13.56 3.67
CA ASN A 39 -2.89 -14.66 4.56
C ASN A 39 -3.78 -14.11 5.68
N SER A 40 -4.89 -14.80 5.99
CA SER A 40 -5.84 -14.43 7.04
C SER A 40 -5.23 -14.38 8.45
N THR A 41 -4.15 -15.14 8.71
CA THR A 41 -3.40 -15.10 9.97
C THR A 41 -2.60 -13.81 10.11
N ASN A 42 -1.92 -13.40 9.04
CA ASN A 42 -1.02 -12.24 9.05
C ASN A 42 -1.75 -10.93 8.72
N LYS A 43 -2.85 -11.01 7.97
CA LYS A 43 -3.69 -9.90 7.48
C LYS A 43 -2.93 -8.84 6.68
N TYR A 44 -1.83 -9.20 6.03
CA TYR A 44 -1.13 -8.34 5.09
C TYR A 44 -0.64 -9.12 3.87
N GLN A 45 -0.38 -8.41 2.79
CA GLN A 45 0.32 -8.84 1.59
C GLN A 45 1.54 -7.93 1.41
N LEU A 46 2.67 -8.50 1.03
CA LEU A 46 3.90 -7.74 0.77
C LEU A 46 4.55 -8.18 -0.52
N SER A 47 5.25 -7.25 -1.18
CA SER A 47 6.09 -7.57 -2.32
C SER A 47 7.35 -6.70 -2.30
N ILE A 48 8.43 -7.26 -2.82
CA ILE A 48 9.71 -6.56 -2.99
C ILE A 48 9.92 -6.34 -4.48
N HIS A 49 10.23 -5.11 -4.85
CA HIS A 49 10.45 -4.66 -6.21
C HIS A 49 11.85 -4.09 -6.36
N LEU A 50 12.40 -4.15 -7.57
CA LEU A 50 13.58 -3.36 -7.91
C LEU A 50 13.12 -1.94 -8.28
N ALA A 51 13.63 -0.94 -7.58
CA ALA A 51 13.37 0.47 -7.85
C ALA A 51 14.67 1.19 -8.24
N GLY A 52 14.55 2.27 -9.02
CA GLY A 52 15.69 3.03 -9.53
C GLY A 52 16.17 2.59 -10.93
N SER A 53 17.12 3.34 -11.49
CA SER A 53 17.68 3.12 -12.83
C SER A 53 19.22 3.05 -12.77
N GLY A 54 19.81 2.09 -13.49
CA GLY A 54 21.27 1.98 -13.60
C GLY A 54 21.91 1.37 -12.35
N GLU A 55 22.97 2.01 -11.83
CA GLU A 55 23.73 1.55 -10.66
C GLU A 55 22.99 1.80 -9.32
N GLU A 56 21.97 2.65 -9.30
CA GLU A 56 21.15 2.94 -8.10
C GLU A 56 19.95 2.00 -7.93
N ARG A 57 20.06 0.75 -8.39
CA ARG A 57 18.99 -0.23 -8.17
C ARG A 57 18.93 -0.60 -6.69
N SER A 58 17.85 -0.19 -6.04
CA SER A 58 17.55 -0.54 -4.66
C SER A 58 16.33 -1.47 -4.58
N HIS A 59 16.19 -2.14 -3.45
CA HIS A 59 15.04 -2.98 -3.17
C HIS A 59 13.98 -2.13 -2.47
N LEU A 60 12.81 -2.01 -3.10
CA LEU A 60 11.64 -1.36 -2.52
C LEU A 60 10.67 -2.42 -2.01
N LEU A 61 10.44 -2.43 -0.69
CA LEU A 61 9.39 -3.24 -0.08
C LEU A 61 8.10 -2.42 -0.03
N VAL A 62 7.00 -2.98 -0.53
CA VAL A 62 5.65 -2.44 -0.40
C VAL A 62 4.75 -3.43 0.32
N MET A 63 3.85 -2.94 1.15
CA MET A 63 2.92 -3.76 1.93
C MET A 63 1.55 -3.10 1.99
N LYS A 64 0.49 -3.91 1.93
CA LYS A 64 -0.90 -3.50 2.17
C LYS A 64 -1.58 -4.55 3.06
N GLY A 65 -2.56 -4.16 3.86
CA GLY A 65 -3.17 -5.10 4.81
C GLY A 65 -4.32 -4.50 5.59
N ALA A 66 -4.62 -5.09 6.74
CA ALA A 66 -5.54 -4.48 7.68
C ALA A 66 -4.88 -3.23 8.30
N PRO A 67 -5.56 -2.05 8.35
CA PRO A 67 -4.95 -0.79 8.76
C PRO A 67 -4.22 -0.86 10.10
N GLU A 68 -4.80 -1.56 11.09
CA GLU A 68 -4.19 -1.75 12.40
C GLU A 68 -2.89 -2.55 12.34
N ARG A 69 -2.82 -3.56 11.46
CA ARG A 69 -1.63 -4.42 11.30
C ARG A 69 -0.50 -3.74 10.56
N ILE A 70 -0.82 -2.78 9.70
CA ILE A 70 0.17 -1.96 9.02
C ILE A 70 0.72 -0.91 9.99
N LEU A 71 -0.16 -0.21 10.72
CA LEU A 71 0.26 0.81 11.68
C LEU A 71 1.21 0.27 12.75
N ASP A 72 0.96 -0.93 13.27
CA ASP A 72 1.83 -1.61 14.25
C ASP A 72 3.25 -1.89 13.73
N ARG A 73 3.47 -1.85 12.41
CA ARG A 73 4.76 -2.12 11.76
C ARG A 73 5.45 -0.84 11.26
N CYS A 74 4.83 0.32 11.42
CA CYS A 74 5.36 1.60 10.95
C CYS A 74 5.96 2.41 12.11
N SER A 75 7.19 2.89 11.93
CA SER A 75 7.86 3.83 12.84
C SER A 75 7.76 5.28 12.39
N SER A 76 7.49 5.50 11.10
CA SER A 76 7.47 6.80 10.44
C SER A 76 6.29 6.90 9.48
N ILE A 77 5.95 8.13 9.11
CA ILE A 77 4.89 8.48 8.15
C ILE A 77 5.43 9.50 7.15
N LEU A 78 4.93 9.43 5.91
CA LEU A 78 5.29 10.36 4.86
C LEU A 78 4.26 11.50 4.81
N LEU A 79 4.68 12.71 5.16
CA LEU A 79 3.85 13.92 5.11
C LEU A 79 4.45 14.91 4.11
N GLN A 80 3.68 15.26 3.08
CA GLN A 80 4.10 16.23 2.04
C GLN A 80 5.47 15.91 1.42
N GLY A 81 5.78 14.62 1.24
CA GLY A 81 7.04 14.15 0.68
C GLY A 81 8.21 14.09 1.67
N LYS A 82 8.00 14.38 2.96
CA LYS A 82 8.99 14.26 4.02
C LYS A 82 8.63 13.16 5.00
N GLU A 83 9.60 12.33 5.33
CA GLU A 83 9.44 11.31 6.37
C GLU A 83 9.53 11.95 7.76
N THR A 84 8.52 11.70 8.58
CA THR A 84 8.45 12.17 9.97
C THR A 84 8.18 10.97 10.91
N PRO A 85 8.68 10.99 12.16
CA PRO A 85 8.34 9.96 13.13
C PRO A 85 6.83 9.85 13.34
N LEU A 86 6.34 8.63 13.54
CA LEU A 86 4.94 8.37 13.85
C LEU A 86 4.69 8.60 15.35
N ASP A 87 4.32 9.82 15.70
CA ASP A 87 4.00 10.22 17.08
C ASP A 87 2.57 9.80 17.50
N SER A 88 2.22 10.07 18.76
CA SER A 88 0.91 9.75 19.31
C SER A 88 -0.22 10.54 18.67
N GLU A 89 0.02 11.80 18.30
CA GLU A 89 -0.97 12.67 17.68
C GLU A 89 -1.36 12.15 16.30
N MET A 90 -0.38 11.74 15.49
CA MET A 90 -0.60 11.13 14.17
C MET A 90 -1.29 9.76 14.28
N LYS A 91 -0.99 8.99 15.33
CA LYS A 91 -1.71 7.73 15.59
C LYS A 91 -3.17 7.97 15.93
N GLU A 92 -3.49 8.97 16.74
CA GLU A 92 -4.88 9.34 17.05
C GLU A 92 -5.61 9.85 15.81
N ALA A 93 -4.96 10.71 15.01
CA ALA A 93 -5.51 11.17 13.74
C ALA A 93 -5.83 10.01 12.78
N PHE A 94 -4.92 9.03 12.69
CA PHE A 94 -5.15 7.80 11.92
C PHE A 94 -6.36 7.01 12.43
N GLN A 95 -6.49 6.82 13.75
CA GLN A 95 -7.62 6.08 14.33
C GLN A 95 -8.96 6.79 14.06
N ASN A 96 -8.99 8.11 14.15
CA ASN A 96 -10.19 8.89 13.86
C ASN A 96 -10.62 8.73 12.40
N ALA A 97 -9.69 8.85 11.45
CA ALA A 97 -9.97 8.63 10.03
C ALA A 97 -10.42 7.18 9.74
N TYR A 98 -9.80 6.20 10.39
CA TYR A 98 -10.19 4.79 10.26
C TYR A 98 -11.62 4.54 10.74
N LEU A 99 -12.01 5.11 11.89
CA LEU A 99 -13.37 4.99 12.43
C LEU A 99 -14.40 5.71 11.56
N GLU A 100 -14.06 6.87 11.01
CA GLU A 100 -14.95 7.63 10.11
C GLU A 100 -15.26 6.81 8.84
N LEU A 101 -14.23 6.32 8.15
CA LEU A 101 -14.40 5.50 6.95
C LEU A 101 -15.10 4.17 7.25
N GLY A 102 -14.77 3.55 8.40
CA GLY A 102 -15.48 2.37 8.88
C GLY A 102 -16.96 2.63 9.18
N GLY A 103 -17.29 3.82 9.71
CA GLY A 103 -18.65 4.28 9.98
C GLY A 103 -19.49 4.51 8.71
N LEU A 104 -18.84 4.79 7.58
CA LEU A 104 -19.48 4.87 6.26
C LEU A 104 -19.74 3.49 5.63
N GLY A 105 -19.32 2.40 6.29
CA GLY A 105 -19.44 1.03 5.77
C GLY A 105 -18.40 0.69 4.70
N GLU A 106 -17.34 1.51 4.57
CA GLU A 106 -16.27 1.25 3.63
C GLU A 106 -15.26 0.24 4.17
N ARG A 107 -14.64 -0.49 3.24
CA ARG A 107 -13.53 -1.38 3.57
C ARG A 107 -12.21 -0.64 3.40
N VAL A 108 -11.53 -0.39 4.52
CA VAL A 108 -10.24 0.31 4.58
C VAL A 108 -9.07 -0.66 4.49
N LEU A 109 -7.99 -0.26 3.82
CA LEU A 109 -6.71 -0.97 3.66
C LEU A 109 -5.54 -0.09 4.06
#